data_AF-A0AAU0F1J7-F1
#
_entry.id   AF-A0AAU0F1J7-F1
#
_cell.length_a   1.000
_cell.length_b   1.000
_cell.length_c   1.000
_cell.angle_alpha   90.00
_cell.angle_beta   90.00
_cell.angle_gamma   90.00
#
_symmetry.space_group_name_H-M   'P 1'
#
loop_
_entity.id
_entity.type
_entity.pdbx_description
1 polymer ?
#
loop_
_entity_poly.entity_id
_entity_poly.type
_entity_poly.pdbx_seq_one_letter_code
_entity_poly.pdbx_strand_id
1 'polypeptide(L)'
;MKTKILSIAVAFLALTANAQINRPMPKPGPSPVVNLGKPSEFKLSNGLTVIVVENHKLPRVSATLSIDNKPFALGDKKGADALLGGLLGT
;
A
#
# COMPACT_ATOMS: atom_id res chain seq x y z
N MET A 1 -44.82 -18.11 51.64
CA MET A 1 -43.52 -17.39 51.55
C MET A 1 -42.63 -17.94 50.43
N LYS A 2 -42.42 -19.26 50.35
CA LYS A 2 -41.61 -19.92 49.31
C LYS A 2 -42.03 -19.58 47.87
N THR A 3 -43.33 -19.53 47.58
CA THR A 3 -43.88 -19.19 46.25
C THR A 3 -43.64 -17.73 45.85
N LYS A 4 -43.73 -16.77 46.79
CA LYS A 4 -43.46 -15.35 46.56
C LYS A 4 -41.96 -15.09 46.29
N ILE A 5 -41.09 -15.81 46.99
CA ILE A 5 -39.63 -15.78 46.78
C ILE A 5 -39.29 -16.35 45.40
N LEU A 6 -39.95 -17.43 44.99
CA LEU A 6 -39.77 -18.01 43.65
C LEU A 6 -40.19 -17.03 42.54
N SER A 7 -41.29 -16.30 42.73
CA SER A 7 -41.77 -15.30 41.75
C SER A 7 -40.79 -14.14 41.56
N ILE A 8 -40.16 -13.67 42.64
CA ILE A 8 -39.15 -12.60 42.59
C ILE A 8 -37.86 -13.08 41.92
N ALA A 9 -37.45 -14.32 42.18
CA ALA A 9 -36.27 -14.90 41.54
C ALA A 9 -36.45 -15.04 40.01
N VAL A 10 -37.64 -15.45 39.55
CA VAL A 10 -37.98 -15.53 38.13
C VAL A 10 -38.04 -14.14 37.47
N ALA A 11 -38.54 -13.13 38.17
CA ALA A 11 -38.56 -11.76 37.67
C ALA A 11 -37.15 -11.17 37.48
N PHE A 12 -36.21 -11.49 38.39
CA PHE A 12 -34.81 -11.09 38.24
C PHE A 12 -34.10 -11.79 37.08
N LEU A 13 -34.44 -13.05 36.81
CA LEU A 13 -33.89 -13.81 35.68
C LEU A 13 -34.37 -13.27 34.32
N ALA A 14 -35.57 -12.68 34.25
CA ALA A 14 -36.10 -12.08 33.02
C ALA A 14 -35.38 -10.78 32.63
N LEU A 15 -34.79 -10.06 33.59
CA LEU A 15 -34.07 -8.81 33.33
C LEU A 15 -32.69 -9.03 32.68
N THR A 16 -32.06 -10.18 32.89
CA THR A 16 -30.75 -10.51 32.30
C THR A 16 -30.85 -11.11 30.89
N ALA A 17 -32.05 -11.42 30.41
CA ALA A 17 -32.27 -12.07 29.11
C ALA A 17 -32.04 -11.14 27.89
N ASN A 18 -31.87 -9.83 28.08
CA ASN A 18 -31.74 -8.85 26.99
C ASN A 18 -30.28 -8.46 26.67
N ALA A 19 -29.30 -9.36 26.86
CA ALA A 19 -27.87 -9.04 26.72
C ALA A 19 -27.35 -9.06 25.27
N GLN A 20 -28.14 -9.49 24.29
CA GLN A 20 -27.64 -9.71 22.93
C GLN A 20 -27.88 -8.48 22.03
N ILE A 21 -27.04 -7.46 22.20
CA ILE A 21 -26.97 -6.31 21.30
C ILE A 21 -26.32 -6.78 20.00
N ASN A 22 -27.12 -6.98 18.96
CA ASN A 22 -26.65 -7.34 17.64
C ASN A 22 -25.92 -6.13 17.02
N ARG A 23 -24.59 -6.12 17.10
CA ARG A 23 -23.74 -5.09 16.47
C ARG A 23 -23.45 -5.52 15.04
N PRO A 24 -24.16 -5.01 14.03
CA PRO A 24 -23.84 -5.33 12.64
C PRO A 24 -22.42 -4.88 12.34
N MET A 25 -21.67 -5.74 11.67
CA MET A 25 -20.30 -5.44 11.26
C MET A 25 -20.33 -4.24 10.31
N PRO A 26 -19.48 -3.21 10.50
CA PRO A 26 -19.41 -2.09 9.57
C PRO A 26 -19.16 -2.62 8.17
N LYS A 27 -19.94 -2.13 7.19
CA LYS A 27 -19.70 -2.48 5.80
C LYS A 27 -18.30 -1.98 5.41
N PRO A 28 -17.54 -2.75 4.63
CA PRO A 28 -16.25 -2.31 4.12
C PRO A 28 -16.41 -0.93 3.46
N GLY A 29 -15.50 -0.01 3.78
CA GLY A 29 -15.41 1.26 3.06
C GLY A 29 -15.10 1.02 1.58
N PRO A 30 -15.35 2.01 0.72
CA PRO A 30 -15.00 1.91 -0.69
C PRO A 30 -13.50 1.62 -0.84
N SER A 31 -13.15 0.79 -1.83
CA SER A 31 -11.75 0.49 -2.14
C SER A 31 -10.99 1.79 -2.43
N PRO A 32 -9.74 1.92 -1.96
CA PRO A 32 -8.90 3.05 -2.34
C PRO A 32 -8.81 3.13 -3.86
N VAL A 33 -9.24 4.26 -4.44
CA VAL A 33 -9.07 4.51 -5.86
C VAL A 33 -7.60 4.85 -6.07
N VAL A 34 -6.87 3.97 -6.76
CA VAL A 34 -5.46 4.17 -7.11
C VAL A 34 -5.40 5.25 -8.20
N ASN A 35 -5.36 6.51 -7.78
CA ASN A 35 -5.09 7.64 -8.67
C ASN A 35 -3.57 7.71 -8.90
N LEU A 36 -3.06 6.86 -9.78
CA LEU A 36 -1.77 7.08 -10.43
C LEU A 36 -1.99 8.28 -11.36
N GLY A 37 -1.39 9.43 -11.06
CA GLY A 37 -1.43 10.59 -11.94
C GLY A 37 -0.99 10.19 -13.34
N LYS A 38 -1.56 10.82 -14.39
CA LYS A 38 -1.13 10.54 -15.76
C LYS A 38 0.35 10.92 -15.89
N PRO A 39 1.24 10.00 -16.31
CA PRO A 39 2.63 10.35 -16.55
C PRO A 39 2.72 11.35 -17.70
N SER A 40 3.61 12.34 -17.54
CA SER A 40 4.06 13.19 -18.64
C SER A 40 5.29 12.55 -19.27
N GLU A 41 5.20 12.22 -20.55
CA GLU A 41 6.28 11.59 -21.31
C GLU A 41 6.80 12.55 -22.38
N PHE A 42 8.10 12.80 -22.38
CA PHE A 42 8.74 13.59 -23.44
C PHE A 42 10.15 13.10 -23.72
N LYS A 43 10.64 13.40 -24.93
CA LYS A 43 12.01 13.09 -25.33
C LYS A 43 12.86 14.35 -25.24
N LEU A 44 14.03 14.21 -24.63
CA LEU A 44 15.07 15.23 -24.60
C LEU A 44 15.81 15.30 -25.95
N SER A 45 16.50 16.42 -26.19
CA SER A 45 17.30 16.61 -27.42
C SER A 45 18.45 15.61 -27.55
N ASN A 46 18.94 15.06 -26.45
CA ASN A 46 19.95 14.00 -26.42
C ASN A 46 19.37 12.59 -26.62
N GLY A 47 18.06 12.46 -26.87
CA GLY A 47 17.39 11.20 -27.15
C GLY A 47 16.89 10.42 -25.93
N LEU A 48 17.09 10.92 -24.71
CA LEU A 48 16.55 10.29 -23.50
C LEU A 48 15.02 10.47 -23.43
N THR A 49 14.32 9.39 -23.08
CA THR A 49 12.90 9.43 -22.75
C THR A 49 12.75 9.72 -21.26
N VAL A 50 12.01 10.78 -20.93
CA VAL A 50 11.75 11.20 -19.55
C VAL A 50 10.28 10.99 -19.24
N ILE A 51 10.02 10.31 -18.12
CA ILE A 51 8.68 10.02 -17.61
C ILE A 51 8.55 10.72 -16.26
N VAL A 52 7.64 11.69 -16.15
CA VAL A 52 7.40 12.45 -14.92
C VAL A 52 6.01 12.13 -14.38
N VAL A 53 5.95 11.70 -13.12
CA VAL A 53 4.70 11.50 -12.39
C VAL A 53 4.69 12.45 -11.19
N GLU A 54 3.80 13.44 -11.23
CA GLU A 54 3.68 14.40 -10.14
C GLU A 54 2.82 13.85 -8.99
N ASN A 55 3.33 13.94 -7.76
CA ASN A 55 2.62 13.54 -6.55
C ASN A 55 2.79 14.59 -5.45
N HIS A 56 1.72 15.33 -5.17
CA HIS A 56 1.71 16.43 -4.20
C HIS A 56 1.33 15.99 -2.77
N LYS A 57 1.32 14.68 -2.47
CA LYS A 57 0.96 14.19 -1.12
C LYS A 57 2.09 14.37 -0.10
N LEU A 58 3.34 14.26 -0.54
CA LEU A 58 4.54 14.36 0.29
C LEU A 58 5.62 15.14 -0.49
N PRO A 59 6.42 16.00 0.16
CA PRO A 59 7.51 16.72 -0.48
C PRO A 59 8.72 15.80 -0.68
N ARG A 60 8.60 14.84 -1.58
CA ARG A 60 9.65 13.87 -1.92
C ARG A 60 9.91 13.89 -3.42
N VAL A 61 11.18 13.83 -3.79
CA VAL A 61 11.63 13.69 -5.18
C VAL A 61 12.45 12.41 -5.28
N SER A 62 12.17 11.61 -6.31
CA SER A 62 12.93 10.41 -6.65
C SER A 62 13.10 10.38 -8.15
N ALA A 63 14.31 10.04 -8.59
CA ALA A 63 14.63 9.86 -10.00
C ALA A 63 15.35 8.53 -10.14
N THR A 64 15.04 7.81 -11.23
CA THR A 64 15.70 6.55 -11.56
C THR A 64 16.08 6.61 -13.03
N LEU A 65 17.34 6.34 -13.32
CA LEU A 65 17.83 6.19 -14.69
C LEU A 65 17.95 4.70 -14.98
N SER A 66 17.18 4.23 -15.96
CA SER A 66 17.32 2.87 -16.48
C SER A 66 17.97 2.94 -17.85
N ILE A 67 19.01 2.13 -18.05
CA ILE A 67 19.74 2.03 -19.31
C ILE A 67 19.53 0.61 -19.84
N ASP A 68 18.75 0.50 -20.93
CA ASP A 68 18.53 -0.76 -21.62
C ASP A 68 19.70 -1.07 -22.57
N ASN A 69 20.76 -1.65 -22.01
CA ASN A 69 21.91 -2.10 -22.79
C ASN A 69 21.79 -3.59 -23.08
N LYS A 70 22.01 -3.99 -24.35
CA LYS A 70 21.95 -5.41 -24.74
C LYS A 70 23.07 -6.20 -24.06
N PRO A 71 22.85 -7.49 -23.73
CA PRO A 71 23.93 -8.35 -23.25
C PRO A 71 25.07 -8.41 -24.27
N PHE A 72 26.30 -8.19 -23.80
CA PHE A 72 27.50 -8.29 -24.61
C PHE A 72 28.60 -9.00 -23.83
N ALA A 73 29.55 -9.64 -24.55
CA ALA A 73 30.68 -10.30 -23.91
C ALA A 73 31.74 -9.25 -23.52
N LEU A 74 32.07 -9.17 -22.23
CA LEU A 74 33.11 -8.26 -21.73
C LEU A 74 34.54 -8.77 -21.96
N GLY A 75 34.71 -10.05 -22.33
CA GLY A 75 36.02 -10.68 -22.52
C GLY A 75 36.90 -10.58 -21.28
N ASP A 76 38.15 -10.16 -21.47
CA ASP A 76 39.15 -10.00 -20.41
C ASP A 76 38.78 -8.93 -19.36
N LYS A 77 37.80 -8.06 -19.65
CA LYS A 77 37.35 -6.97 -18.78
C LYS A 77 36.07 -7.29 -18.00
N LYS A 78 35.76 -8.58 -17.81
CA LYS A 78 34.57 -9.02 -17.06
C LYS A 78 34.55 -8.39 -15.66
N GLY A 79 33.41 -7.78 -15.29
CA GLY A 79 33.23 -7.12 -14.00
C GLY A 79 33.49 -5.61 -14.01
N ALA A 80 33.97 -5.03 -15.11
CA ALA A 80 34.11 -3.57 -15.25
C ALA A 80 32.76 -2.83 -15.16
N ASP A 81 31.70 -3.45 -15.66
CA ASP A 81 30.32 -3.00 -15.53
C ASP A 81 29.85 -2.96 -14.07
N ALA A 82 30.14 -4.02 -13.31
CA ALA A 82 29.82 -4.09 -11.89
C ALA A 82 30.61 -3.05 -11.08
N LEU A 83 31.90 -2.85 -11.39
CA LEU A 83 32.73 -1.81 -10.77
C LEU A 83 32.18 -0.41 -11.06
N LEU A 84 31.82 -0.13 -12.31
CA LEU A 84 31.23 1.15 -12.68
C LEU A 84 29.89 1.36 -11.96
N GLY A 85 29.03 0.35 -11.91
CA GLY A 85 27.76 0.40 -11.17
C GLY A 85 27.97 0.69 -9.67
N GLY A 86 28.99 0.09 -9.07
CA GLY A 86 29.35 0.35 -7.67
C GLY A 86 29.84 1.79 -7.41
N LEU A 87 30.55 2.38 -8.36
CA LEU A 87 31.04 3.77 -8.25
C LEU A 87 29.93 4.82 -8.45
N LEU A 88 28.94 4.52 -9.30
CA LEU A 88 27.84 5.43 -9.60
C LEU A 88 26.79 5.51 -8.47
N GLY A 89 26.82 4.56 -7.53
CA GLY A 89 25.83 4.45 -6.47
C GLY A 89 24.52 3.88 -7.02
N THR A 90 24.10 2.74 -6.47
CA THR A 90 22.80 2.12 -6.79
C THR A 90 21.63 2.95 -6.28
#